data_AF-A0A3R6L6M6-F1
#
_entry.id   AF-A0A3R6L6M6-F1
#
_cell.length_a   1.000
_cell.length_b   1.000
_cell.length_c   1.000
_cell.angle_alpha   90.00
_cell.angle_beta   90.00
_cell.angle_gamma   90.00
#
_symmetry.space_group_name_H-M   'P 1'
#
loop_
_entity.id
_entity.type
_entity.pdbx_description
1 polymer ?
#
loop_
_entity_poly.entity_id
_entity_poly.type
_entity_poly.pdbx_seq_one_letter_code
_entity_poly.pdbx_strand_id
1 'polypeptide(L)' 'MAATVFNQAQLELLDMMQWVKSPEALAELKQVISDFFAKKGLEELNVMWERGEMTEEKLKSFETLHERTPYRR' A
#
# COMPACT_ATOMS: atom_id res chain seq x y z
N MET A 1 -6.63 -8.10 26.79
CA MET A 1 -6.56 -7.64 25.39
C MET A 1 -5.85 -6.29 25.40
N ALA A 2 -4.78 -6.13 24.61
CA ALA A 2 -4.13 -4.82 24.48
C ALA A 2 -5.05 -3.90 23.68
N ALA A 3 -5.31 -2.68 24.18
CA ALA A 3 -6.09 -1.71 23.43
C ALA A 3 -5.26 -1.25 22.23
N THR A 4 -5.82 -1.37 21.02
CA THR A 4 -5.21 -0.77 19.82
C THR A 4 -5.29 0.75 19.97
N VAL A 5 -4.14 1.41 20.15
CA VAL A 5 -4.05 2.86 20.17
C VAL A 5 -3.85 3.33 18.73
N PHE A 6 -4.89 3.94 18.16
CA PHE A 6 -4.82 4.54 16.83
C PHE A 6 -4.13 5.89 16.89
N ASN A 7 -3.35 6.21 15.87
CA ASN A 7 -2.82 7.56 15.68
C ASN A 7 -3.91 8.51 15.12
N GLN A 8 -3.63 9.81 15.10
CA GLN A 8 -4.60 10.83 14.69
C GLN A 8 -5.16 10.59 13.27
N ALA A 9 -4.31 10.26 12.31
CA ALA A 9 -4.74 10.01 10.92
C ALA A 9 -5.64 8.77 10.80
N GLN A 10 -5.37 7.73 11.60
CA GLN A 10 -6.21 6.53 11.65
C GLN A 10 -7.59 6.83 12.26
N LEU A 11 -7.66 7.69 13.28
CA LEU A 11 -8.92 8.13 13.86
C LEU A 11 -9.75 8.96 12.87
N GLU A 12 -9.13 9.88 12.14
CA GLU A 12 -9.81 10.68 11.12
C GLU A 12 -10.40 9.81 10.00
N LEU A 13 -9.67 8.79 9.53
CA LEU A 13 -10.20 7.84 8.56
C LEU A 13 -11.39 7.05 9.12
N LEU A 14 -11.34 6.65 10.40
CA LEU A 14 -12.46 6.00 11.07
C LEU A 14 -13.68 6.92 11.16
N ASP A 15 -13.48 8.21 11.45
CA ASP A 15 -14.54 9.20 11.45
C ASP A 15 -15.14 9.36 10.05
N MET A 16 -14.34 9.33 8.98
CA MET A 16 -14.84 9.37 7.60
C MET A 16 -15.69 8.14 7.23
N MET A 17 -15.45 6.98 7.87
CA MET A 17 -16.27 5.78 7.64
C MET A 17 -17.73 5.99 8.03
N GLN A 18 -18.05 6.96 8.89
CA GLN A 18 -19.45 7.26 9.23
C GLN A 18 -20.30 7.62 8.01
N TRP A 19 -19.70 8.08 6.91
CA TRP A 19 -20.38 8.46 5.67
C TRP A 19 -20.59 7.29 4.71
N VAL A 20 -19.90 6.16 4.95
CA VAL A 20 -20.00 4.95 4.14
C VAL A 20 -21.18 4.12 4.62
N LYS A 21 -22.34 4.29 3.97
CA LYS A 21 -23.59 3.63 4.37
C LYS A 21 -23.95 2.41 3.53
N SER A 22 -23.24 2.15 2.44
CA SER A 22 -23.51 1.02 1.56
C SER A 22 -22.24 0.25 1.19
N PRO A 23 -22.38 -1.05 0.80
CA PRO A 23 -21.26 -1.85 0.32
C PRO A 23 -20.57 -1.24 -0.91
N GLU A 24 -21.31 -0.57 -1.78
CA GLU A 24 -20.80 0.07 -3.00
C GLU A 24 -19.91 1.27 -2.65
N ALA A 25 -20.37 2.15 -1.76
CA ALA A 25 -19.58 3.28 -1.26
C ALA A 25 -18.29 2.80 -0.56
N LEU A 26 -18.36 1.65 0.12
CA LEU A 26 -17.17 1.03 0.72
C LEU A 26 -16.19 0.52 -0.34
N ALA A 27 -16.70 -0.08 -1.42
CA ALA A 27 -15.86 -0.55 -2.52
C ALA A 27 -15.17 0.61 -3.24
N GLU A 28 -15.89 1.71 -3.49
CA GLU A 28 -15.33 2.92 -4.07
C GLU A 28 -14.23 3.52 -3.18
N LEU A 29 -14.49 3.64 -1.87
CA LEU A 29 -13.48 4.16 -0.94
C LEU A 29 -12.22 3.28 -0.91
N LYS A 30 -12.38 1.94 -0.92
CA LYS A 30 -11.25 1.01 -1.00
C LYS A 30 -10.44 1.21 -2.28
N GLN A 31 -11.11 1.43 -3.41
CA GLN A 31 -10.43 1.68 -4.68
C GLN A 31 -9.61 2.97 -4.62
N VAL A 32 -10.20 4.06 -4.14
CA VAL A 32 -9.50 5.36 -4.03
C VAL A 32 -8.27 5.27 -3.13
N ILE A 33 -8.39 4.60 -1.98
CA ILE A 33 -7.25 4.39 -1.06
C ILE A 33 -6.17 3.53 -1.73
N SER A 34 -6.57 2.46 -2.42
CA SER A 34 -5.63 1.58 -3.13
C SER A 34 -4.88 2.33 -4.22
N ASP A 35 -5.58 3.14 -5.01
CA ASP A 35 -4.99 3.95 -6.09
C ASP A 35 -4.02 5.01 -5.54
N PHE A 36 -4.32 5.60 -4.37
CA PHE A 36 -3.43 6.54 -3.71
C PHE A 36 -2.08 5.90 -3.36
N PHE A 37 -2.10 4.72 -2.73
CA PHE A 37 -0.87 4.02 -2.38
C PHE A 37 -0.14 3.44 -3.59
N ALA A 38 -0.87 2.98 -4.61
CA ALA A 38 -0.26 2.53 -5.87
C ALA A 38 0.51 3.68 -6.55
N LYS A 39 -0.07 4.88 -6.60
CA LYS A 39 0.60 6.08 -7.12
C LYS A 39 1.84 6.45 -6.29
N LYS A 40 1.75 6.40 -4.96
CA LYS A 40 2.90 6.67 -4.08
C LYS A 40 4.05 5.69 -4.30
N GLY A 41 3.74 4.39 -4.40
CA GLY A 41 4.75 3.37 -4.72
C GLY A 41 5.38 3.61 -6.09
N LEU A 42 4.59 3.98 -7.11
CA LEU A 42 5.12 4.29 -8.44
C LEU A 42 6.02 5.54 -8.43
N GLU A 43 5.63 6.59 -7.70
CA GLU A 43 6.45 7.80 -7.50
C GLU A 43 7.79 7.46 -6.86
N GLU A 44 7.80 6.66 -5.79
CA GLU A 44 9.03 6.23 -5.13
C GLU A 44 9.91 5.38 -6.05
N LEU A 45 9.32 4.44 -6.81
CA LEU A 45 10.05 3.64 -7.79
C LEU A 45 10.68 4.52 -8.88
N ASN A 46 9.97 5.53 -9.37
CA ASN A 46 10.50 6.50 -10.34
C ASN A 46 11.67 7.30 -9.75
N VAL A 47 11.56 7.75 -8.49
CA VAL A 47 12.66 8.46 -7.79
C VAL A 47 13.88 7.54 -7.63
N MET A 48 13.70 6.26 -7.30
CA MET A 48 14.79 5.30 -7.21
C MET A 48 15.45 5.05 -8.58
N TRP A 49 14.66 5.07 -9.65
CA TRP A 49 15.14 4.99 -11.03
C TRP A 49 15.98 6.21 -11.43
N GLU A 50 15.49 7.42 -11.15
CA GLU A 50 16.21 8.67 -11.42
C GLU A 50 17.51 8.80 -10.63
N ARG A 51 17.57 8.25 -9.42
CA ARG A 51 18.79 8.19 -8.59
C ARG A 51 19.80 7.13 -9.03
N GLY A 52 19.46 6.27 -9.98
CA GLY A 52 20.29 5.16 -10.43
C GLY A 52 20.38 4.00 -9.43
N GLU A 53 19.56 4.02 -8.37
CA GLU A 53 19.47 2.93 -7.38
C GLU A 53 18.65 1.75 -7.91
N MET A 54 17.76 2.01 -8.88
CA MET A 54 16.99 1.02 -9.64
C MET A 54 17.51 0.96 -11.07
N THR A 55 18.10 -0.17 -11.47
CA THR A 55 18.59 -0.41 -12.84
C THR A 55 17.75 -1.49 -13.53
N GLU A 56 17.78 -1.56 -14.86
CA GLU A 56 17.06 -2.60 -15.63
C GLU A 56 17.45 -4.03 -15.20
N GLU A 57 18.69 -4.22 -14.74
CA GLU A 57 19.19 -5.48 -14.18
C GLU A 57 18.58 -5.82 -12.81
N LYS A 58 18.37 -4.82 -11.94
CA LYS A 58 17.62 -5.01 -10.68
C LYS A 58 16.14 -5.26 -10.92
N LEU A 59 15.55 -4.64 -11.95
CA LEU A 59 14.15 -4.90 -12.30
C LEU A 59 13.96 -6.35 -12.79
N LYS A 60 14.86 -6.83 -13.65
CA LYS A 60 14.89 -8.22 -14.11
C LYS A 60 15.18 -9.22 -12.99
N SER A 61 15.96 -8.84 -11.97
CA SER A 61 16.19 -9.74 -10.84
C SER A 61 14.91 -10.00 -10.06
N PHE A 62 14.03 -9.01 -9.89
CA PHE A 62 12.71 -9.19 -9.26
C PHE A 62 11.80 -10.18 -10.00
N GLU A 63 11.86 -10.28 -11.33
CA GLU A 63 11.10 -11.27 -12.10
C GLU A 63 11.48 -12.71 -11.72
N THR A 64 12.75 -12.93 -11.38
CA THR A 64 13.29 -14.22 -10.93
C THR A 64 13.29 -14.39 -9.42
N LEU A 65 12.94 -13.33 -8.68
CA LEU A 65 13.01 -13.30 -7.22
C LEU A 65 11.76 -13.97 -6.64
N HIS A 66 11.92 -15.20 -6.17
CA HIS A 66 10.86 -15.93 -5.47
C HIS A 66 11.03 -15.81 -3.94
N GLU A 67 10.90 -14.59 -3.39
CA GLU A 67 10.82 -14.40 -1.93
C GLU A 67 9.45 -14.78 -1.38
N ARG A 68 9.04 -16.04 -1.63
CA ARG A 68 7.91 -16.59 -0.88
C ARG A 68 8.27 -16.62 0.60
N THR A 69 7.32 -16.26 1.45
CA THR A 69 7.44 -16.47 2.90
C THR A 69 7.80 -17.95 3.13
N PRO A 70 8.95 -18.25 3.77
CA PRO A 70 9.35 -19.62 4.00
C PRO A 70 8.27 -20.33 4.82
N TYR A 71 7.81 -21.48 4.33
CA TYR A 71 6.89 -22.32 5.09
C TYR A 71 7.61 -22.78 6.36
N ARG A 72 7.14 -22.32 7.52
CA ARG A 72 7.59 -22.85 8.81
C ARG A 72 7.19 -24.34 8.87
N ARG A 73 8.16 -25.23 9.08
CA ARG A 73 7.92 -26.60 9.56
C ARG A 73 7.86 -26.61 11.08
#